data_AF-A0A8J8BG71-F1
#
_entry.id   AF-A0A8J8BG71-F1
#
_cell.length_a   1.000
_cell.length_b   1.000
_cell.length_c   1.000
_cell.angle_alpha   90.00
_cell.angle_beta   90.00
_cell.angle_gamma   90.00
#
_symmetry.space_group_name_H-M   'P 1'
#
loop_
_entity.id
_entity.type
_entity.pdbx_description
1 polymer ?
#
loop_
_entity_poly.entity_id
_entity_poly.type
_entity_poly.pdbx_seq_one_letter_code
_entity_poly.pdbx_strand_id
1 'polypeptide(L)'
;MKWMGTLPIKGCISWQNLTMHACKFCPSPIPAALLFIMVLFLAGSQPVLAGPEASVRKIVAGREQNQRTGTGFYIHPNILATSFHVIQGAKTITAEMDEGKVRIKSLLAFDADLDWALLYTPIRGASLPLGGEFLQPWTKLQTLGFSQGKSMQKIT
;
A
#
# COMPACT_ATOMS: atom_id res chain seq x y z
N MET A 1 -12.15 -28.23 13.34
CA MET A 1 -12.62 -28.35 11.94
C MET A 1 -11.40 -28.49 11.04
N LYS A 2 -11.33 -29.61 10.31
CA LYS A 2 -10.14 -30.12 9.63
C LYS A 2 -10.18 -29.64 8.16
N TRP A 3 -9.23 -28.79 7.77
CA TRP A 3 -9.09 -28.31 6.39
C TRP A 3 -8.04 -29.16 5.67
N MET A 4 -8.47 -29.94 4.69
CA MET A 4 -7.62 -30.61 3.70
C MET A 4 -8.07 -30.14 2.33
N GLY A 5 -7.17 -29.48 1.60
CA GLY A 5 -7.40 -29.01 0.24
C GLY A 5 -6.06 -28.79 -0.45
N THR A 6 -5.46 -29.88 -0.91
CA THR A 6 -4.25 -29.89 -1.75
C THR A 6 -4.65 -29.56 -3.19
N LEU A 7 -4.08 -28.49 -3.76
CA LEU A 7 -4.20 -28.17 -5.18
C LEU A 7 -2.99 -28.72 -5.95
N PRO A 8 -3.17 -29.36 -7.12
CA PRO A 8 -2.08 -29.74 -7.99
C PRO A 8 -1.74 -28.60 -8.95
N ILE A 9 -0.49 -28.13 -8.94
CA ILE A 9 0.04 -27.22 -9.97
C ILE A 9 1.08 -27.99 -10.77
N LYS A 10 0.66 -28.60 -11.89
CA LYS A 10 1.55 -29.09 -12.95
C LYS A 10 1.46 -28.13 -14.12
N GLY A 11 2.50 -27.34 -14.33
CA GLY A 11 2.70 -26.51 -15.51
C GLY A 11 4.17 -26.53 -15.90
N CYS A 12 4.56 -27.52 -16.71
CA CYS A 12 5.85 -27.52 -17.42
C CYS A 12 5.80 -26.44 -18.50
N ILE A 13 6.59 -25.38 -18.32
CA ILE A 13 6.88 -24.44 -19.41
C ILE A 13 8.10 -24.98 -20.16
N SER A 14 7.84 -25.46 -21.37
CA SER A 14 8.82 -25.91 -22.35
C SER A 14 9.62 -24.72 -22.87
N TRP A 15 10.93 -24.73 -22.64
CA TRP A 15 11.89 -23.86 -23.31
C TRP A 15 12.38 -24.57 -24.57
N GLN A 16 11.85 -24.15 -25.73
CA GLN A 16 12.40 -24.57 -27.02
C GLN A 16 12.68 -23.34 -27.88
N ASN A 17 13.96 -23.22 -28.24
CA ASN A 17 14.48 -22.61 -29.46
C ASN A 17 14.22 -21.11 -29.69
N LEU A 18 15.10 -20.28 -29.14
CA LEU A 18 15.54 -19.08 -29.84
C LEU A 18 16.98 -19.27 -30.31
N THR A 19 17.13 -19.63 -31.59
CA THR A 19 18.41 -19.56 -32.31
C THR A 19 18.79 -18.08 -32.48
N MET A 20 19.85 -17.67 -31.79
CA MET A 20 20.49 -16.38 -32.00
C MET A 20 21.14 -16.33 -33.39
N HIS A 21 20.55 -15.56 -34.30
CA HIS A 21 21.26 -15.09 -35.48
C HIS A 21 22.25 -14.01 -35.04
N ALA A 22 23.53 -14.35 -35.08
CA ALA A 22 24.63 -13.42 -34.91
C ALA A 22 24.67 -12.44 -36.10
N CYS A 23 23.99 -11.30 -35.97
CA CYS A 23 24.23 -10.16 -36.85
C CYS A 23 25.63 -9.59 -36.54
N LYS A 24 26.54 -9.73 -37.51
CA LYS A 24 27.80 -8.97 -37.55
C LYS A 24 27.48 -7.48 -37.58
N PHE A 25 27.59 -6.83 -36.43
CA PHE A 25 27.48 -5.39 -36.28
C PHE A 25 28.81 -4.75 -36.69
N CYS A 26 28.81 -3.99 -37.79
CA CYS A 26 29.93 -3.11 -38.15
C CYS A 26 29.92 -1.88 -37.23
N PRO A 27 30.99 -1.60 -36.47
CA PRO A 27 31.08 -0.35 -35.72
C PRO A 27 31.43 0.80 -36.69
N SER A 28 30.46 1.66 -36.99
CA SER A 28 30.75 3.00 -37.49
C SER A 28 31.10 3.93 -36.32
N PRO A 29 32.03 4.88 -36.49
CA PRO A 29 32.37 5.83 -35.44
C PRO A 29 31.20 6.78 -35.21
N ILE A 30 30.49 6.59 -34.10
CA ILE A 30 29.46 7.52 -33.63
C ILE A 30 30.17 8.81 -33.17
N PRO A 31 29.79 10.00 -33.67
CA PRO A 31 30.36 11.26 -33.20
C PRO A 31 30.07 11.44 -31.71
N ALA A 32 31.12 11.72 -30.93
CA ALA A 32 31.11 11.81 -29.46
C ALA A 32 30.10 12.82 -28.88
N ALA A 33 29.50 13.68 -29.70
CA ALA A 33 28.49 14.65 -29.29
C ALA A 33 27.12 14.03 -28.94
N LEU A 34 26.80 12.82 -29.41
CA LEU A 34 25.50 12.18 -29.12
C LEU A 34 25.47 11.39 -27.81
N LEU A 35 26.63 11.13 -27.19
CA LEU A 35 26.72 10.35 -25.95
C LEU A 35 26.27 11.15 -24.71
N PHE A 36 26.21 12.48 -24.80
CA PHE A 36 25.88 13.34 -23.66
C PHE A 36 24.35 13.51 -23.44
N ILE A 37 23.53 13.31 -24.48
CA ILE A 37 22.07 13.48 -24.37
C ILE A 37 21.39 12.21 -23.81
N MET A 38 21.99 11.04 -23.97
CA MET A 38 21.39 9.77 -23.54
C MET A 38 21.53 9.50 -22.02
N VAL A 39 22.46 10.18 -21.33
CA VAL A 39 22.68 10.02 -19.88
C VAL A 39 21.61 10.74 -19.04
N LEU A 40 20.93 11.75 -19.59
CA LEU A 40 19.89 12.51 -18.86
C LEU A 40 18.53 11.80 -18.81
N PHE A 41 18.30 10.76 -19.62
CA PHE A 41 17.03 10.00 -19.64
C PHE A 41 17.04 8.71 -18.80
N LEU A 42 18.19 8.34 -18.22
CA LEU A 42 18.32 7.21 -17.29
C LEU A 42 18.31 7.62 -15.82
N ALA A 43 18.03 8.89 -15.52
CA ALA A 43 17.61 9.30 -14.20
C ALA A 43 16.20 8.74 -13.96
N GLY A 44 16.13 7.42 -13.69
CA GLY A 44 14.93 6.76 -13.22
C GLY A 44 14.38 7.58 -12.07
N SER A 45 13.13 8.01 -12.20
CA SER A 45 12.40 8.68 -11.15
C SER A 45 12.46 7.81 -9.91
N GLN A 46 13.36 8.15 -8.98
CA GLN A 46 13.31 7.54 -7.66
C GLN A 46 11.91 7.83 -7.13
N PRO A 47 11.18 6.83 -6.62
CA PRO A 47 9.90 7.08 -6.01
C PRO A 47 10.14 8.10 -4.92
N VAL A 48 9.65 9.32 -5.12
CA VAL A 48 9.63 10.34 -4.07
C VAL A 48 8.92 9.66 -2.92
N LEU A 49 9.66 9.40 -1.84
CA LEU A 49 9.14 8.72 -0.67
C LEU A 49 7.99 9.58 -0.16
N ALA A 50 6.76 9.17 -0.46
CA ALA A 50 5.59 9.93 -0.07
C ALA A 50 5.61 10.07 1.46
N GLY A 51 5.32 11.28 1.96
CA GLY A 51 5.27 11.52 3.40
C GLY A 51 4.29 10.56 4.09
N PRO A 52 4.41 10.36 5.42
CA PRO A 52 3.53 9.47 6.18
C PRO A 52 2.04 9.82 6.00
N GLU A 53 1.73 11.07 5.72
CA GLU A 53 0.39 11.57 5.38
C GLU A 53 -0.24 10.81 4.20
N ALA A 54 0.56 10.44 3.20
CA ALA A 54 0.10 9.71 2.02
C ALA A 54 -0.31 8.26 2.34
N SER A 55 0.00 7.74 3.53
CA SER A 55 -0.43 6.42 3.99
C SER A 55 -1.73 6.46 4.79
N VAL A 56 -2.01 7.57 5.48
CA VAL A 56 -3.11 7.67 6.44
C VAL A 56 -4.43 7.98 5.72
N ARG A 57 -5.50 7.25 6.06
CA ARG A 57 -6.82 7.35 5.42
C ARG A 57 -7.92 7.42 6.47
N LYS A 58 -8.99 8.14 6.15
CA LYS A 58 -10.19 8.18 6.98
C LYS A 58 -11.03 6.94 6.68
N ILE A 59 -11.41 6.22 7.73
CA ILE A 59 -12.28 5.06 7.65
C ILE A 59 -13.66 5.46 8.14
N VAL A 60 -14.69 5.19 7.34
CA VAL A 60 -16.10 5.42 7.69
C VAL A 60 -16.81 4.08 7.74
N ALA A 61 -17.31 3.74 8.92
CA ALA A 61 -18.00 2.51 9.23
C ALA A 61 -19.49 2.80 9.46
N GLY A 62 -20.35 2.35 8.57
CA GLY A 62 -21.78 2.61 8.57
C GLY A 62 -22.61 1.42 9.05
N ARG A 63 -23.66 1.71 9.84
CA ARG A 63 -24.73 0.79 10.22
C ARG A 63 -26.06 1.55 10.18
N GLU A 64 -26.86 1.31 9.14
CA GLU A 64 -28.17 1.95 8.94
C GLU A 64 -28.06 3.48 8.97
N GLN A 65 -28.56 4.13 10.03
CA GLN A 65 -28.50 5.59 10.20
C GLN A 65 -27.30 6.06 11.03
N ASN A 66 -26.49 5.15 11.58
CA ASN A 66 -25.35 5.49 12.41
C ASN A 66 -24.04 5.30 11.63
N GLN A 67 -23.15 6.28 11.72
CA GLN A 67 -21.81 6.23 11.12
C GLN A 67 -20.76 6.51 12.19
N ARG A 68 -19.74 5.65 12.23
CA ARG A 68 -18.51 5.87 12.99
C ARG A 68 -17.41 6.24 12.03
N THR A 69 -16.55 7.15 12.47
CA THR A 69 -15.34 7.52 11.73
C THR A 69 -14.13 7.14 12.55
N GLY A 70 -13.10 6.63 11.89
CA GLY A 70 -11.80 6.38 12.47
C GLY A 70 -10.67 6.64 11.48
N THR A 71 -9.47 6.24 11.88
CA THR A 71 -8.26 6.37 11.07
C THR A 71 -7.76 4.97 10.71
N GLY A 72 -7.27 4.81 9.49
CA GLY A 72 -6.49 3.66 9.07
C GLY A 72 -5.25 4.09 8.31
N PHE A 73 -4.30 3.19 8.11
CA PHE A 73 -3.09 3.48 7.35
C PHE A 73 -2.62 2.25 6.59
N TYR A 74 -1.93 2.44 5.47
CA TYR A 74 -1.43 1.33 4.67
C TYR A 74 -0.22 0.68 5.35
N ILE A 75 -0.30 -0.63 5.59
CA ILE A 75 0.88 -1.45 6.02
C ILE A 75 1.49 -2.22 4.85
N HIS A 76 0.74 -2.34 3.77
CA HIS A 76 1.10 -2.93 2.49
C HIS A 76 0.28 -2.19 1.42
N PRO A 77 0.70 -2.10 0.14
CA PRO A 77 -0.01 -1.27 -0.84
C PRO A 77 -1.52 -1.49 -0.94
N ASN A 78 -2.03 -2.68 -0.65
CA ASN A 78 -3.46 -3.01 -0.69
C ASN A 78 -4.08 -3.36 0.67
N ILE A 79 -3.37 -3.14 1.77
CA ILE A 79 -3.82 -3.52 3.12
C ILE A 79 -3.78 -2.31 4.03
N LEU A 80 -4.94 -1.97 4.57
CA LEU A 80 -5.12 -0.94 5.60
C LEU A 80 -5.18 -1.60 6.98
N ALA A 81 -4.41 -1.09 7.94
CA ALA A 81 -4.58 -1.37 9.35
C ALA A 81 -5.47 -0.29 9.99
N THR A 82 -6.35 -0.68 10.91
CA THR A 82 -7.20 0.23 11.70
C THR A 82 -7.56 -0.42 13.03
N SER A 83 -8.20 0.33 13.93
CA SER A 83 -8.72 -0.23 15.17
C SER A 83 -10.00 -1.05 14.93
N PHE A 84 -10.14 -2.18 15.62
CA PHE A 84 -11.30 -3.05 15.45
C PHE A 84 -12.61 -2.36 15.88
N HIS A 85 -12.60 -1.60 16.98
CA HIS A 85 -13.79 -0.89 17.47
C HIS A 85 -14.34 0.14 16.47
N VAL A 86 -13.53 0.62 15.52
CA VAL A 86 -13.97 1.53 14.45
C VAL A 86 -14.94 0.80 13.53
N ILE A 87 -14.65 -0.46 13.20
CA ILE A 87 -15.39 -1.24 12.18
C ILE A 87 -16.36 -2.27 12.79
N GLN A 88 -16.26 -2.54 14.09
CA GLN A 88 -17.03 -3.59 14.76
C GLN A 88 -18.54 -3.42 14.55
N GLY A 89 -19.20 -4.40 13.93
CA GLY A 89 -20.65 -4.37 13.69
C GLY A 89 -21.10 -3.41 12.58
N ALA A 90 -20.17 -2.89 11.78
CA ALA A 90 -20.51 -2.10 10.59
C ALA A 90 -21.07 -3.00 9.48
N LYS A 91 -22.14 -2.54 8.81
CA LYS A 91 -22.65 -3.19 7.58
C LYS A 91 -21.86 -2.77 6.34
N THR A 92 -21.30 -1.57 6.37
CA THR A 92 -20.51 -1.00 5.28
C THR A 92 -19.25 -0.34 5.83
N ILE A 93 -18.11 -0.58 5.21
CA ILE A 93 -16.85 0.09 5.53
C ILE A 93 -16.36 0.77 4.26
N THR A 94 -16.08 2.08 4.34
CA THR A 94 -15.49 2.86 3.27
C THR A 94 -14.21 3.55 3.74
N ALA A 95 -13.26 3.71 2.84
CA ALA A 95 -12.08 4.54 3.04
C ALA A 95 -12.21 5.79 2.16
N GLU A 96 -11.99 6.98 2.73
CA GLU A 96 -11.92 8.23 1.95
C GLU A 96 -10.51 8.36 1.36
N MET A 97 -10.43 8.39 0.03
CA MET A 97 -9.25 8.61 -0.79
C MET A 97 -9.32 10.00 -1.43
N ASP A 98 -8.23 10.46 -2.03
CA ASP A 98 -8.16 11.74 -2.73
C ASP A 98 -9.16 11.81 -3.90
N GLU A 99 -9.39 10.69 -4.59
CA GLU A 99 -10.33 10.55 -5.71
C GLU A 99 -11.78 10.27 -5.26
N GLY A 100 -12.04 10.11 -3.96
CA GLY A 100 -13.37 9.86 -3.41
C GLY A 100 -13.43 8.65 -2.48
N LYS A 101 -14.63 8.09 -2.29
CA LYS A 101 -14.88 7.02 -1.31
C LYS A 101 -14.76 5.65 -1.94
N VAL A 102 -13.94 4.79 -1.35
CA VAL A 102 -13.75 3.40 -1.80
C VAL A 102 -14.38 2.45 -0.79
N ARG A 103 -15.23 1.54 -1.26
CA ARG A 103 -15.80 0.49 -0.41
C ARG A 103 -14.78 -0.60 -0.13
N ILE A 104 -14.56 -0.90 1.14
CA ILE A 104 -13.74 -2.01 1.61
C ILE A 104 -14.56 -3.29 1.49
N LYS A 105 -14.03 -4.26 0.73
CA LYS A 105 -14.75 -5.51 0.41
C LYS A 105 -14.49 -6.64 1.39
N SER A 106 -13.33 -6.64 2.05
CA SER A 106 -12.90 -7.77 2.87
C SER A 106 -12.16 -7.31 4.11
N LEU A 107 -12.58 -7.88 5.25
CA LEU A 107 -11.83 -7.92 6.50
C LEU A 107 -10.92 -9.14 6.44
N LEU A 108 -9.62 -8.92 6.37
CA LEU A 108 -8.62 -9.98 6.21
C LEU A 108 -8.35 -10.71 7.51
N ALA A 109 -8.18 -9.93 8.59
CA ALA A 109 -7.94 -10.44 9.94
C ALA A 109 -8.38 -9.39 10.96
N PHE A 110 -8.67 -9.81 12.18
CA PHE A 110 -8.85 -8.91 13.31
C PHE A 110 -8.46 -9.62 14.61
N ASP A 111 -8.12 -8.82 15.60
CA ASP A 111 -7.91 -9.23 16.98
C ASP A 111 -8.70 -8.25 17.86
N ALA A 112 -9.71 -8.76 18.58
CA ALA A 112 -10.57 -7.94 19.41
C ALA A 112 -9.92 -7.55 20.74
N ASP A 113 -8.99 -8.37 21.25
CA ASP A 113 -8.30 -8.14 22.52
C ASP A 113 -7.22 -7.07 22.34
N LEU A 114 -6.55 -7.07 21.18
CA LEU A 114 -5.58 -6.03 20.79
C LEU A 114 -6.23 -4.83 20.09
N ASP A 115 -7.53 -4.88 19.81
CA ASP A 115 -8.31 -3.86 19.10
C ASP A 115 -7.77 -3.53 17.69
N TRP A 116 -7.29 -4.52 16.93
CA TRP A 116 -6.68 -4.34 15.61
C TRP A 116 -7.47 -5.03 14.51
N ALA A 117 -7.50 -4.44 13.32
CA ALA A 117 -8.13 -5.03 12.14
C ALA A 117 -7.35 -4.71 10.85
N LEU A 118 -7.30 -5.69 9.95
CA LEU A 118 -6.68 -5.59 8.64
C LEU A 118 -7.75 -5.64 7.55
N LEU A 119 -7.74 -4.63 6.68
CA LEU A 119 -8.73 -4.42 5.64
C LEU A 119 -8.07 -4.49 4.27
N TYR A 120 -8.69 -5.20 3.33
CA TYR A 120 -8.27 -5.18 1.93
C TYR A 120 -8.91 -3.99 1.17
N THR A 121 -8.09 -3.25 0.44
CA THR A 121 -8.53 -2.18 -0.47
C THR A 121 -8.02 -2.42 -1.89
N PRO A 122 -8.87 -2.24 -2.92
CA PRO A 122 -8.44 -2.37 -4.31
C PRO A 122 -7.53 -1.21 -4.75
N ILE A 123 -7.62 -0.05 -4.09
CA ILE A 123 -6.77 1.11 -4.39
C ILE A 123 -5.44 0.94 -3.67
N ARG A 124 -4.35 1.13 -4.41
CA ARG A 124 -2.99 1.03 -3.87
C ARG A 124 -2.61 2.32 -3.15
N GLY A 125 -1.93 2.21 -2.01
CA GLY A 125 -1.40 3.35 -1.25
C GLY A 125 0.05 3.18 -0.83
N ALA A 126 0.66 4.29 -0.37
CA ALA A 126 2.01 4.28 0.17
C ALA A 126 2.01 3.58 1.55
N SER A 127 2.79 2.52 1.70
CA SER A 127 2.87 1.80 2.98
C SER A 127 3.69 2.60 3.98
N LEU A 128 3.18 2.73 5.20
CA LEU A 128 3.88 3.39 6.29
C LEU A 128 5.02 2.49 6.77
N PRO A 129 6.28 2.97 6.78
CA PRO A 129 7.38 2.22 7.36
C PRO A 129 7.08 1.95 8.84
N LEU A 130 7.18 0.68 9.25
CA LEU A 130 7.03 0.31 10.65
C LEU A 130 8.34 0.57 11.38
N GLY A 131 8.24 1.21 12.55
CA GLY A 131 9.39 1.47 13.42
C GLY A 131 9.94 0.19 14.06
N GLY A 132 11.15 0.28 14.60
CA GLY A 132 11.76 -0.80 15.38
C GLY A 132 11.23 -0.87 16.82
N GLU A 133 11.67 -1.89 17.55
CA GLU A 133 11.20 -2.21 18.91
C GLU A 133 11.65 -1.20 19.98
N PHE A 134 12.71 -0.44 19.70
CA PHE A 134 13.33 0.46 20.67
C PHE A 134 13.05 1.93 20.34
N LEU A 135 12.13 2.53 21.10
CA LEU A 135 11.98 3.98 21.17
C LEU A 135 12.78 4.50 22.36
N GLN A 136 13.68 5.45 22.13
CA GLN A 136 14.38 6.11 23.22
C GLN A 136 13.38 6.96 24.02
N PRO A 137 13.49 7.01 25.35
CA PRO A 137 12.73 7.97 26.14
C PRO A 137 12.88 9.38 25.56
N TRP A 138 11.80 10.15 25.57
CA TRP A 138 11.75 11.53 25.04
C TRP A 138 11.91 11.67 23.52
N THR A 139 11.84 10.56 22.76
CA THR A 139 11.70 10.63 21.30
C THR A 139 10.47 11.46 20.95
N LYS A 140 10.64 12.46 20.07
CA LYS A 140 9.51 13.23 19.55
C LYS A 140 8.66 12.31 18.67
N LEU A 141 7.38 12.20 19.02
CA LEU A 141 6.42 11.41 18.27
C LEU A 141 5.50 12.34 17.50
N GLN A 142 4.99 11.83 16.39
CA GLN A 142 4.01 12.54 15.60
C GLN A 142 2.78 11.66 15.41
N THR A 143 1.63 12.22 15.70
CA THR A 143 0.34 11.56 15.51
C THR A 143 -0.34 12.14 14.29
N LEU A 144 -0.77 11.26 13.39
CA LEU A 144 -1.57 11.59 12.21
C LEU A 144 -2.91 10.88 12.31
N GLY A 145 -4.01 11.57 12.03
CA GLY A 145 -5.31 10.92 11.99
C GLY A 145 -6.47 11.87 11.76
N PHE A 146 -7.67 11.31 11.79
CA PHE A 146 -8.92 12.03 11.57
C PHE A 146 -9.75 12.05 12.85
N SER A 147 -10.00 13.24 13.37
CA SER A 147 -10.86 13.47 14.53
C SER A 147 -12.17 14.12 14.10
N GLN A 148 -13.29 13.67 14.69
CA GLN A 148 -14.63 14.23 14.46
C GLN A 148 -15.07 14.29 12.97
N GLY A 149 -14.55 13.41 12.12
CA GLY A 149 -14.90 13.37 10.70
C GLY A 149 -14.35 14.52 9.84
N LYS A 150 -13.48 15.37 10.40
CA LYS A 150 -12.90 16.56 9.75
C LYS A 150 -11.66 16.21 8.91
N SER A 151 -10.87 17.22 8.54
CA SER A 151 -9.57 17.08 7.87
C SER A 151 -8.55 16.32 8.73
N MET A 152 -7.51 15.80 8.07
CA MET A 152 -6.37 15.15 8.73
C MET A 152 -5.70 16.12 9.70
N GLN A 153 -5.44 15.65 10.92
CA GLN A 153 -4.72 16.38 11.96
C GLN A 153 -3.33 15.79 12.14
N LYS A 154 -2.39 16.68 12.44
CA LYS A 154 -0.98 16.37 12.69
C LYS A 154 -0.59 17.02 14.01
N ILE A 155 -0.28 16.20 15.01
CA ILE A 155 0.09 16.63 16.37
C ILE A 155 1.51 16.14 16.64
N THR A 156 2.39 17.00 17.14
CA THR A 156 3.81 16.71 17.43
C THR A 156 4.11 17.02 18.89
#